data_AF-A0A496YAT1-F1
#
_entry.id   AF-A0A496YAT1-F1
#
_cell.length_a   1.000
_cell.length_b   1.000
_cell.length_c   1.000
_cell.angle_alpha   90.00
_cell.angle_beta   90.00
_cell.angle_gamma   90.00
#
_symmetry.space_group_name_H-M   'P 1'
#
loop_
_entity.id
_entity.type
_entity.pdbx_description
1 polymer ?
#
loop_
_entity_poly.entity_id
_entity_poly.type
_entity_poly.pdbx_seq_one_letter_code
_entity_poly.pdbx_strand_id
1 'polypeptide(L)' 'MVYSTFRGLVSQLIQEGIEREEFQPGVNTEAVASVVVGAWDALLLQAWFDPEFDPAQMFKGFLPVLLRGLSQKVS' A
#
# COMPACT_ATOMS: atom_id res chain seq x y z
N MET A 1 -7.55 15.57 6.65
CA MET A 1 -7.21 16.21 5.36
C MET A 1 -6.04 15.51 4.68
N VAL A 2 -4.85 15.41 5.30
CA VAL A 2 -3.69 14.73 4.68
C VAL A 2 -3.91 13.21 4.51
N TYR A 3 -4.40 12.53 5.54
CA TYR A 3 -4.72 11.09 5.49
C TYR A 3 -5.72 10.73 4.39
N SER A 4 -6.79 11.51 4.26
CA SER A 4 -7.82 11.29 3.23
C SER A 4 -7.27 11.53 1.82
N THR A 5 -6.43 12.55 1.63
CA THR A 5 -5.81 12.84 0.34
C THR A 5 -4.81 11.75 -0.06
N PHE A 6 -3.92 11.36 0.84
CA PHE A 6 -2.91 10.35 0.54
C PHE A 6 -3.53 8.98 0.29
N ARG A 7 -4.53 8.59 1.09
CA ARG A 7 -5.34 7.39 0.84
C ARG A 7 -6.07 7.44 -0.51
N GLY A 8 -6.59 8.61 -0.88
CA GLY A 8 -7.21 8.84 -2.19
C GLY A 8 -6.24 8.60 -3.35
N LEU A 9 -5.01 9.12 -3.24
CA LEU A 9 -3.96 8.91 -4.25
C LEU A 9 -3.58 7.43 -4.37
N VAL A 10 -3.37 6.74 -3.25
CA VAL A 10 -3.06 5.29 -3.28
C VAL A 10 -4.21 4.50 -3.90
N SER A 11 -5.45 4.83 -3.56
CA SER A 11 -6.64 4.19 -4.14
C SER A 11 -6.71 4.40 -5.67
N GLN A 12 -6.43 5.62 -6.14
CA GLN A 12 -6.39 5.94 -7.57
C GLN A 12 -5.28 5.16 -8.30
N LEU A 13 -4.08 5.05 -7.73
CA LEU A 13 -3.00 4.27 -8.35
C LEU A 13 -3.37 2.78 -8.49
N ILE A 14 -4.06 2.21 -7.50
CA ILE A 14 -4.53 0.82 -7.58
C ILE A 14 -5.62 0.71 -8.65
N GLN A 15 -6.53 1.67 -8.71
CA GLN A 15 -7.58 1.72 -9.74
C GLN A 15 -7.00 1.81 -11.15
N GLU A 16 -6.01 2.66 -11.39
CA GLU A 16 -5.30 2.76 -12.67
C GLU A 16 -4.61 1.44 -13.04
N GLY A 17 -4.01 0.74 -12.07
CA GLY A 17 -3.42 -0.58 -12.31
C GLY A 17 -4.48 -1.64 -12.68
N ILE A 18 -5.70 -1.54 -12.16
CA ILE A 18 -6.83 -2.40 -12.59
C ILE A 18 -7.23 -2.07 -14.03
N GLU A 19 -7.35 -0.78 -14.37
CA GLU A 19 -7.72 -0.32 -15.72
C GLU A 19 -6.67 -0.69 -16.79
N ARG A 20 -5.41 -0.83 -16.38
CA ARG A 20 -4.30 -1.30 -17.22
C ARG A 20 -4.14 -2.83 -17.25
N GLU A 21 -5.03 -3.56 -16.57
CA GLU A 21 -4.96 -5.02 -16.42
C GLU A 21 -3.68 -5.51 -15.71
N GLU A 22 -2.99 -4.63 -14.98
CA GLU A 22 -1.82 -4.97 -14.15
C GLU A 22 -2.25 -5.64 -12.83
N PHE A 23 -3.40 -5.21 -12.28
CA PHE A 23 -3.97 -5.72 -11.03
C PHE A 23 -5.31 -6.45 -11.26
N GLN A 24 -5.65 -7.35 -10.34
CA GLN A 24 -6.85 -8.19 -10.41
C GLN A 24 -8.13 -7.32 -10.36
N PRO A 25 -9.16 -7.64 -11.16
CA PRO A 25 -10.42 -6.93 -11.10
C PRO A 25 -11.16 -7.36 -9.82
N GLY A 26 -11.90 -6.43 -9.22
CA GLY A 26 -12.65 -6.71 -7.97
C GLY A 26 -11.84 -6.51 -6.68
N VAL A 27 -10.59 -6.05 -6.77
CA VAL A 27 -9.88 -5.52 -5.59
C VAL A 27 -10.65 -4.31 -5.05
N ASN A 28 -10.92 -4.30 -3.75
CA ASN A 28 -11.45 -3.12 -3.07
C ASN A 28 -10.33 -2.09 -2.86
N THR A 29 -10.23 -1.13 -3.77
CA THR A 29 -9.16 -0.12 -3.81
C THR A 29 -9.11 0.74 -2.54
N GLU A 30 -10.26 1.14 -2.01
CA GLU A 30 -10.33 1.94 -0.77
C GLU A 30 -9.85 1.15 0.45
N ALA A 31 -10.24 -0.12 0.57
CA ALA A 31 -9.81 -0.97 1.68
C ALA A 31 -8.28 -1.17 1.65
N VAL A 32 -7.72 -1.51 0.49
CA VAL A 32 -6.27 -1.69 0.33
C VAL A 32 -5.53 -0.39 0.63
N ALA A 33 -5.98 0.74 0.08
CA ALA A 33 -5.37 2.04 0.33
C ALA A 33 -5.41 2.41 1.83
N SER A 34 -6.52 2.13 2.52
CA SER A 34 -6.65 2.37 3.96
C SER A 34 -5.61 1.59 4.77
N VAL A 35 -5.41 0.31 4.43
CA VAL A 35 -4.42 -0.55 5.10
C VAL A 35 -3.00 -0.12 4.79
N VAL A 36 -2.69 0.23 3.54
CA VAL A 36 -1.35 0.70 3.14
C VAL A 36 -0.95 1.96 3.91
N VAL A 37 -1.86 2.94 3.99
CA VAL A 37 -1.59 4.18 4.73
C VAL A 37 -1.48 3.93 6.22
N GLY A 38 -2.34 3.08 6.79
CA GLY A 38 -2.26 2.69 8.21
C GLY A 38 -0.98 1.93 8.55
N ALA A 39 -0.52 1.03 7.66
CA ALA A 39 0.74 0.33 7.84
C ALA A 39 1.92 1.31 7.84
N TRP A 40 1.94 2.29 6.94
CA TRP A 40 3.00 3.31 6.96
C TRP A 40 2.98 4.13 8.25
N ASP A 41 1.82 4.61 8.71
CA ASP A 41 1.71 5.32 9.99
C ASP A 41 2.23 4.45 11.17
N ALA A 42 1.84 3.18 11.22
CA ALA A 42 2.31 2.25 12.25
C ALA A 42 3.82 1.97 12.19
N LEU A 43 4.43 1.97 10.99
CA LEU A 43 5.88 1.85 10.86
C LEU A 43 6.61 3.10 11.40
N LEU A 44 6.09 4.29 11.14
CA LEU A 44 6.65 5.53 11.70
C LEU A 44 6.48 5.57 13.22
N LEU A 45 5.36 5.08 13.74
CA LEU A 45 5.14 4.95 15.17
C LEU A 45 6.14 3.98 15.81
N GLN A 46 6.46 2.85 15.15
CA GLN A 46 7.50 1.94 15.64
C GLN A 46 8.87 2.61 15.69
N ALA A 47 9.25 3.34 14.64
CA ALA A 47 10.50 4.11 14.62
C ALA A 47 10.59 5.18 15.72
N TRP A 48 9.46 5.67 16.21
CA TRP A 48 9.40 6.58 17.35
C TRP A 48 9.81 5.91 18.67
N PHE A 49 9.51 4.61 18.83
CA PHE A 49 9.81 3.85 20.05
C PHE A 49 11.11 3.06 19.97
N ASP A 50 11.57 2.74 18.77
CA ASP A 50 12.76 1.95 18.52
C ASP A 50 13.68 2.70 17.53
N PRO A 51 14.75 3.35 18.00
CA PRO A 51 15.70 4.06 17.14
C PRO A 51 16.46 3.17 16.16
N GLU A 52 16.51 1.85 16.38
CA GLU A 52 17.14 0.89 15.47
C GLU A 52 16.19 0.41 14.37
N PHE A 53 14.89 0.68 14.51
CA PHE A 53 13.89 0.31 13.53
C PHE A 53 13.96 1.21 12.29
N ASP A 54 14.21 0.61 11.13
CA ASP A 54 14.18 1.29 9.83
C ASP A 54 12.81 1.12 9.15
N PRO A 55 11.89 2.10 9.27
CA PRO A 55 10.55 2.00 8.68
C PRO A 55 10.59 1.98 7.15
N ALA A 56 11.59 2.62 6.53
CA ALA A 56 11.73 2.65 5.08
C ALA A 56 12.15 1.27 4.55
N GLN A 57 13.06 0.59 5.25
CA GLN A 57 13.45 -0.78 4.93
C GLN A 57 12.27 -1.75 5.07
N MET A 58 11.47 -1.63 6.14
CA MET A 58 10.29 -2.48 6.32
C MET A 58 9.24 -2.27 5.23
N PHE A 59 8.95 -1.01 4.88
CA PHE A 59 8.02 -0.70 3.80
C PHE A 59 8.53 -1.22 2.44
N LYS A 60 9.83 -1.07 2.16
CA LYS A 60 10.47 -1.59 0.95
C LYS A 60 10.39 -3.12 0.84
N GLY A 61 10.47 -3.84 1.97
CA GLY A 61 10.29 -5.30 2.01
C GLY A 61 8.82 -5.72 1.82
N PHE A 62 7.88 -4.93 2.33
CA PHE A 62 6.44 -5.21 2.22
C PHE A 62 5.88 -4.95 0.82
N LEU A 63 6.30 -3.87 0.16
CA LEU A 63 5.71 -3.41 -1.11
C LEU A 63 5.69 -4.50 -2.21
N PRO A 64 6.75 -5.30 -2.45
CA PRO A 64 6.72 -6.40 -3.41
C PRO A 64 5.71 -7.49 -3.08
N VAL A 65 5.45 -7.75 -1.79
CA VAL A 65 4.45 -8.75 -1.35
C VAL A 65 3.05 -8.25 -1.70
N LEU A 66 2.76 -6.99 -1.37
CA LEU A 66 1.50 -6.35 -1.70
C LEU A 66 1.27 -6.35 -3.22
N LEU A 67 2.25 -5.89 -4.00
CA LEU A 67 2.15 -5.82 -5.45
C LEU A 67 1.88 -7.20 -6.07
N ARG A 68 2.61 -8.24 -5.64
CA ARG A 68 2.34 -9.63 -6.08
C ARG A 68 0.94 -10.12 -5.71
N GLY A 69 0.43 -9.72 -4.55
CA GLY A 69 -0.93 -10.05 -4.12
C GLY A 69 -2.01 -9.37 -4.95
N LEU A 70 -1.72 -8.16 -5.46
CA LEU A 70 -2.61 -7.40 -6.35
C LEU A 70 -2.51 -7.84 -7.81
N SER A 71 -1.33 -8.28 -8.26
CA SER A 71 -1.08 -8.65 -9.65
C SER A 71 -2.05 -9.70 -10.18
N GLN A 72 -2.46 -9.54 -11.44
CA GLN A 72 -3.17 -10.60 -12.16
C GLN A 72 -2.32 -11.88 -12.22
N LYS A 73 -2.95 -13.04 -12.04
CA LYS A 73 -2.31 -14.30 -12.40
C LYS A 73 -2.21 -14.33 -13.92
N VAL A 74 -0.99 -14.35 -14.45
CA VAL A 74 -0.75 -14.69 -15.85
C VAL A 74 -1.27 -16.11 -16.06
N SER A 75 -2.35 -16.25 -16.83
CA SER A 75 -2.92 -17.53 -17.27
C SER A 75 -2.09 -18.16 -18.37
#